data_AF-A0A7M3MFN3-F1
#
_entry.id   AF-A0A7M3MFN3-F1
#
_cell.length_a   1.000
_cell.length_b   1.000
_cell.length_c   1.000
_cell.angle_alpha   90.00
_cell.angle_beta   90.00
_cell.angle_gamma   90.00
#
_symmetry.space_group_name_H-M   'P 1'
#
loop_
_entity.id
_entity.type
_entity.pdbx_description
1 polymer ?
#
loop_
_entity_poly.entity_id
_entity_poly.type
_entity_poly.pdbx_seq_one_letter_code
_entity_poly.pdbx_strand_id
1 'polypeptide(L)'
;MDQQTMQQTFEAFFEKFKKTEGDETSWSAHWTEYMDSGADVMINLTKCPAGTIFKVFKSGGKLGEISGWDAFFEEIGPMVGEDWDAEKFFTSMQSMT
;
A
#
# COMPACT_ATOMS: atom_id res chain seq x y z
N MET A 1 -14.30 4.90 -2.51
CA MET A 1 -13.62 4.94 -3.83
C MET A 1 -13.74 3.58 -4.50
N ASP A 2 -13.68 3.48 -5.83
CA ASP A 2 -13.58 2.18 -6.53
C ASP A 2 -12.13 1.69 -6.63
N GLN A 3 -11.93 0.41 -6.96
CA GLN A 3 -10.60 -0.22 -7.06
C GLN A 3 -9.71 0.49 -8.09
N GLN A 4 -10.27 0.90 -9.23
CA GLN A 4 -9.53 1.60 -10.27
C GLN A 4 -8.96 2.93 -9.76
N THR A 5 -9.78 3.71 -9.04
CA THR A 5 -9.38 4.98 -8.46
C THR A 5 -8.32 4.77 -7.38
N MET A 6 -8.49 3.76 -6.50
CA MET A 6 -7.50 3.42 -5.48
C MET A 6 -6.15 3.05 -6.08
N GLN A 7 -6.15 2.21 -7.12
CA GLN A 7 -4.94 1.85 -7.86
C GLN A 7 -4.29 3.09 -8.47
N GLN A 8 -5.05 3.95 -9.15
CA GLN A 8 -4.52 5.19 -9.74
C GLN A 8 -3.91 6.13 -8.70
N THR A 9 -4.56 6.29 -7.54
CA THR A 9 -4.03 7.09 -6.42
C THR A 9 -2.69 6.54 -5.93
N PHE A 10 -2.58 5.23 -5.70
CA PHE A 10 -1.34 4.64 -5.24
C PHE A 10 -0.24 4.71 -6.30
N GLU A 11 -0.57 4.51 -7.57
CA GLU A 11 0.37 4.62 -8.68
C GLU A 11 0.91 6.05 -8.83
N ALA A 12 0.04 7.07 -8.68
CA ALA A 12 0.46 8.47 -8.68
C ALA A 12 1.38 8.79 -7.48
N PHE A 13 1.04 8.29 -6.29
CA PHE A 13 1.89 8.40 -5.10
C PHE A 13 3.24 7.72 -5.33
N PHE A 14 3.24 6.49 -5.84
CA PHE A 14 4.43 5.72 -6.11
C PHE A 14 5.36 6.46 -7.07
N GLU A 15 4.85 6.96 -8.20
CA GLU A 15 5.69 7.69 -9.16
C GLU A 15 6.31 8.96 -8.57
N LYS A 16 5.60 9.65 -7.66
CA LYS A 16 6.09 10.87 -7.00
C LYS A 16 7.14 10.60 -5.92
N PHE A 17 7.00 9.49 -5.17
CA PHE A 17 7.77 9.25 -3.94
C PHE A 17 8.69 8.03 -3.98
N LYS A 18 8.68 7.24 -5.06
CA LYS A 18 9.51 6.04 -5.18
C LYS A 18 10.99 6.30 -4.97
N LYS A 19 11.66 5.36 -4.33
CA LYS A 19 13.10 5.31 -4.12
C LYS A 19 13.64 3.98 -4.62
N THR A 20 14.90 3.97 -5.04
CA THR A 20 15.59 2.73 -5.44
C THR A 20 15.93 1.90 -4.21
N GLU A 21 15.82 0.58 -4.31
CA GLU A 21 16.23 -0.36 -3.25
C GLU A 21 17.74 -0.71 -3.33
N GLY A 22 18.54 0.16 -3.96
CA GLY A 22 20.00 0.02 -4.09
C GLY A 22 20.49 -0.81 -5.29
N ASP A 23 19.63 -1.61 -5.92
CA ASP A 23 19.96 -2.41 -7.11
C ASP A 23 19.57 -1.73 -8.45
N GLU A 24 18.95 -0.55 -8.39
CA GLU A 24 18.36 0.22 -9.52
C GLU A 24 17.32 -0.55 -10.36
N THR A 25 16.99 -1.78 -10.00
CA THR A 25 15.98 -2.61 -10.66
C THR A 25 14.68 -2.70 -9.86
N SER A 26 14.73 -2.37 -8.58
CA SER A 26 13.60 -2.39 -7.66
C SER A 26 13.35 -1.00 -7.09
N TRP A 27 12.08 -0.59 -7.13
CA TRP A 27 11.62 0.71 -6.66
C TRP A 27 10.51 0.52 -5.64
N SER A 28 10.55 1.28 -4.54
CA SER A 28 9.55 1.19 -3.49
C SER A 28 9.05 2.55 -3.02
N ALA A 29 7.79 2.59 -2.58
CA ALA A 29 7.20 3.72 -1.88
C ALA A 29 6.24 3.20 -0.82
N HIS A 30 6.38 3.68 0.42
CA HIS A 30 5.49 3.33 1.51
C HIS A 30 4.56 4.48 1.87
N TRP A 31 3.33 4.13 2.24
CA TRP A 31 2.37 5.02 2.85
C TRP A 31 1.90 4.42 4.18
N THR A 32 1.68 5.28 5.17
CA THR A 32 1.20 4.91 6.50
C THR A 32 -0.02 5.76 6.83
N GLU A 33 -1.08 5.12 7.31
CA GLU A 33 -2.28 5.77 7.81
C GLU A 33 -2.59 5.29 9.23
N TYR A 34 -3.06 6.21 10.09
CA TYR A 34 -3.53 5.87 11.43
C TYR A 34 -5.03 5.60 11.40
N MET A 35 -5.43 4.37 11.71
CA MET A 35 -6.82 3.93 11.74
C MET A 35 -7.55 4.44 12.98
N ASP A 36 -8.88 4.48 12.93
CA ASP A 36 -9.71 5.02 14.03
C ASP A 36 -9.60 4.20 15.32
N SER A 37 -9.22 2.93 15.22
CA SER A 37 -8.88 2.08 16.36
C SER A 37 -7.58 2.47 17.07
N GLY A 38 -6.78 3.34 16.46
CA GLY A 38 -5.44 3.72 16.93
C GLY A 38 -4.30 2.86 16.35
N ALA A 39 -4.61 1.83 15.56
CA ALA A 39 -3.58 1.07 14.83
C ALA A 39 -3.04 1.88 13.64
N ASP A 40 -1.73 1.90 13.43
CA ASP A 40 -1.16 2.32 12.14
C ASP A 40 -1.16 1.14 11.16
N VAL A 41 -1.52 1.41 9.91
CA VAL A 41 -1.36 0.48 8.79
C VAL A 41 -0.41 1.10 7.79
N MET A 42 0.66 0.37 7.48
CA MET A 42 1.63 0.76 6.46
C MET A 42 1.59 -0.23 5.31
N ILE A 43 1.57 0.29 4.08
CA ILE A 43 1.71 -0.51 2.87
C ILE A 43 2.90 0.03 2.10
N ASN A 44 3.89 -0.84 1.84
CA ASN A 44 5.01 -0.55 0.96
C ASN A 44 4.77 -1.21 -0.40
N LEU A 45 4.52 -0.39 -1.41
CA LEU A 45 4.41 -0.82 -2.79
C LEU A 45 5.81 -0.94 -3.37
N THR A 46 6.17 -2.13 -3.85
CA THR A 46 7.44 -2.40 -4.54
C THR A 46 7.14 -2.81 -5.97
N LYS A 47 7.84 -2.21 -6.93
CA LYS A 47 7.88 -2.64 -8.32
C LYS A 47 9.27 -3.11 -8.68
N CYS A 48 9.38 -4.34 -9.15
CA CYS A 48 10.62 -4.95 -9.60
C CYS A 48 10.35 -5.81 -10.85
N PRO A 49 11.37 -6.42 -11.48
CA PRO A 49 11.17 -7.26 -12.67
C PRO A 49 10.25 -8.45 -12.44
N ALA A 50 10.09 -8.90 -11.18
CA ALA A 50 9.16 -9.97 -10.81
C ALA A 50 7.70 -9.50 -10.70
N GLY A 51 7.44 -8.19 -10.70
CA GLY A 51 6.10 -7.60 -10.69
C GLY A 51 5.88 -6.58 -9.58
N THR A 52 4.60 -6.40 -9.23
CA THR A 52 4.11 -5.49 -8.19
C THR A 52 3.87 -6.27 -6.90
N ILE A 53 4.50 -5.85 -5.80
CA ILE A 53 4.41 -6.48 -4.48
C ILE A 53 4.00 -5.44 -3.44
N PHE A 54 3.07 -5.80 -2.58
CA PHE A 54 2.61 -4.99 -1.44
C PHE A 54 3.06 -5.64 -0.15
N LYS A 55 3.98 -5.00 0.59
CA LYS A 55 4.34 -5.44 1.95
C LYS A 55 3.41 -4.73 2.93
N VAL A 56 2.68 -5.48 3.72
CA VAL A 56 1.66 -4.95 4.64
C VAL A 56 2.15 -5.06 6.08
N PHE A 57 2.04 -3.95 6.81
CA PHE A 57 2.38 -3.85 8.22
C PHE A 57 1.23 -3.23 8.99
N LYS A 58 1.11 -3.64 10.26
CA LYS A 58 0.14 -3.11 11.21
C LYS A 58 0.79 -2.99 12.58
N SER A 59 0.70 -1.82 13.21
CA SER A 59 1.29 -1.58 14.53
C SER A 59 2.77 -1.97 14.62
N GLY A 60 3.53 -1.65 13.57
CA GLY A 60 4.95 -2.01 13.42
C GLY A 60 5.24 -3.49 13.12
N GLY A 61 4.25 -4.38 13.12
CA GLY A 61 4.40 -5.79 12.77
C GLY A 61 4.12 -6.07 11.30
N LYS A 62 4.95 -6.88 10.63
CA LYS A 62 4.68 -7.34 9.25
C LYS A 62 3.59 -8.40 9.26
N LEU A 63 2.53 -8.18 8.48
CA LEU A 63 1.43 -9.13 8.32
C LEU A 63 1.68 -10.11 7.17
N GLY A 64 2.22 -9.61 6.05
CA GLY A 64 2.44 -10.44 4.87
C GLY A 64 2.91 -9.64 3.65
N GLU A 65 2.96 -10.33 2.52
CA GLU A 65 3.19 -9.75 1.20
C GLU A 65 2.11 -10.23 0.23
N ILE A 66 1.60 -9.32 -0.60
CA ILE A 66 0.57 -9.61 -1.60
C ILE A 66 1.15 -9.28 -2.98
N SER A 67 0.95 -10.15 -3.96
CA SER A 67 1.50 -9.98 -5.31
C SER A 67 0.42 -9.64 -6.33
N GLY A 68 0.53 -8.46 -6.94
CA GLY A 68 -0.41 -7.96 -7.94
C GLY A 68 -1.63 -7.25 -7.35
N TRP A 69 -2.24 -6.41 -8.19
CA TRP A 69 -3.37 -5.55 -7.80
C TRP A 69 -4.64 -6.34 -7.49
N ASP A 70 -4.94 -7.40 -8.25
CA ASP A 70 -6.13 -8.21 -8.03
C ASP A 70 -6.09 -8.87 -6.64
N ALA A 71 -4.98 -9.56 -6.33
CA ALA A 71 -4.76 -10.15 -5.02
C ALA A 71 -4.74 -9.10 -3.90
N PHE A 72 -4.19 -7.91 -4.16
CA PHE A 72 -4.21 -6.82 -3.19
C PHE A 72 -5.63 -6.48 -2.74
N PHE A 73 -6.56 -6.30 -3.69
CA PHE A 73 -7.94 -5.94 -3.35
C PHE A 73 -8.73 -7.10 -2.71
N GLU A 74 -8.35 -8.34 -2.98
CA GLU A 74 -8.96 -9.52 -2.35
C GLU A 74 -8.44 -9.76 -0.92
N GLU A 75 -7.14 -9.56 -0.69
CA GLU A 75 -6.45 -10.03 0.52
C GLU A 75 -6.23 -8.94 1.57
N ILE A 76 -6.15 -7.66 1.19
CA ILE A 76 -5.77 -6.59 2.13
C ILE A 76 -6.76 -6.45 3.31
N GLY A 77 -8.06 -6.57 3.02
CA GLY A 77 -9.12 -6.49 4.02
C GLY A 77 -9.03 -7.64 5.03
N PRO A 78 -9.08 -8.91 4.60
CA PRO A 78 -8.86 -10.06 5.48
C PRO A 78 -7.52 -10.03 6.24
N MET A 79 -6.45 -9.52 5.61
CA MET A 79 -5.12 -9.47 6.21
C MET A 79 -5.04 -8.46 7.35
N VAL A 80 -5.56 -7.25 7.17
CA VAL A 80 -5.52 -6.18 8.19
C VAL A 80 -6.64 -6.34 9.23
N GLY A 81 -7.78 -6.91 8.82
CA GLY A 81 -8.94 -7.19 9.67
C GLY A 81 -9.83 -5.96 9.87
N GLU A 82 -10.44 -5.86 11.05
CA GLU A 82 -11.41 -4.81 11.41
C GLU A 82 -10.85 -3.38 11.34
N ASP A 83 -9.53 -3.24 11.35
CA ASP A 83 -8.85 -1.94 11.26
C ASP A 83 -8.69 -1.45 9.82
N TRP A 84 -9.07 -2.24 8.82
CA TRP A 84 -8.93 -1.84 7.42
C TRP A 84 -10.01 -0.85 6.99
N ASP A 85 -9.63 0.42 6.87
CA ASP A 85 -10.43 1.44 6.19
C ASP A 85 -9.72 1.87 4.89
N ALA A 86 -10.14 1.25 3.79
CA ALA A 86 -9.60 1.58 2.47
C ALA A 86 -9.91 3.03 2.08
N GLU A 87 -11.08 3.56 2.42
CA GLU A 87 -11.47 4.91 2.03
C GLU A 87 -10.61 5.94 2.73
N LYS A 88 -10.39 5.79 4.04
CA LYS A 88 -9.47 6.62 4.81
C LYS A 88 -8.04 6.53 4.28
N PHE A 89 -7.54 5.31 4.08
CA PHE A 89 -6.17 5.05 3.62
C PHE A 89 -5.87 5.72 2.27
N PHE A 90 -6.77 5.56 1.29
CA PHE A 90 -6.56 6.09 -0.05
C PHE A 90 -6.88 7.59 -0.15
N THR A 91 -7.82 8.11 0.64
CA THR A 91 -8.12 9.55 0.67
C THR A 91 -6.95 10.34 1.26
N SER A 92 -6.34 9.85 2.34
CA SER A 92 -5.18 10.51 2.94
C SER A 92 -3.98 10.50 2.00
N MET A 93 -3.75 9.37 1.31
CA MET A 93 -2.71 9.26 0.28
C MET A 93 -2.95 10.25 -0.87
N GLN A 94 -4.18 10.34 -1.37
CA GLN A 94 -4.54 11.27 -2.46
C GLN A 94 -4.30 12.73 -2.07
N SER A 95 -4.46 13.11 -0.80
CA SER A 95 -4.19 14.48 -0.35
C SER A 95 -2.72 14.90 -0.46
N MET A 96 -1.81 13.92 -0.62
CA MET A 96 -0.38 14.12 -0.76
C MET A 96 0.14 14.00 -2.20
N THR A 97 -0.67 13.50 -3.13
CA THR A 97 -0.32 13.39 -4.57
C THR A 97 -0.56 14.69 -5.29
#